data_AF-A0A7V2AVX5-F1
#
_entry.id   AF-A0A7V2AVX5-F1
#
_cell.length_a   1.000
_cell.length_b   1.000
_cell.length_c   1.000
_cell.angle_alpha   90.00
_cell.angle_beta   90.00
_cell.angle_gamma   90.00
#
_symmetry.space_group_name_H-M   'P 1'
#
loop_
_entity.id
_entity.type
_entity.pdbx_description
1 polymer ?
#
loop_
_entity_poly.entity_id
_entity_poly.type
_entity_poly.pdbx_seq_one_letter_code
_entity_poly.pdbx_strand_id
1 'polypeptide(L)'
;MNDGAKNFRFDGKAVTVPLTVTAFIAAVWALKAASIVTVPLACSLYLAVLVRPLQERIQRALPRRIRWLSLILVFLVGVGVAALLAGLIWAALALLQSKAPPYVETLKMHWRTLVAWTGERGLPLGENLDRFTGMIERLLGIVTSAVVSIWSSFALIVLILFLTTLLLLEWNEWRQKARDASLESRSTRALAAIDDISKRVRSH
;
A
#
# COMPACT_ATOMS: atom_id res chain seq x y z
N MET A 1 32.67 -8.94 63.25
CA MET A 1 31.92 -9.37 62.04
C MET A 1 30.93 -8.30 61.70
N ASN A 2 31.25 -7.41 60.77
CA ASN A 2 30.30 -6.43 60.26
C ASN A 2 30.53 -6.37 58.74
N ASP A 3 29.79 -7.21 58.01
CA ASP A 3 29.88 -7.28 56.57
C ASP A 3 29.30 -6.01 55.96
N GLY A 4 30.15 -5.29 55.24
CA GLY A 4 29.84 -4.05 54.57
C GLY A 4 28.75 -4.26 53.51
N ALA A 5 27.57 -3.72 53.78
CA ALA A 5 26.52 -3.51 52.79
C ALA A 5 27.05 -2.62 51.66
N LYS A 6 27.52 -3.24 50.57
CA LYS A 6 27.87 -2.56 49.33
C LYS A 6 26.59 -2.04 48.69
N ASN A 7 26.23 -0.80 49.02
CA ASN A 7 25.21 -0.05 48.31
C ASN A 7 25.66 0.15 46.86
N PHE A 8 25.19 -0.73 45.97
CA PHE A 8 25.24 -0.52 44.52
C PHE A 8 24.33 0.66 44.18
N ARG A 9 24.88 1.87 44.26
CA ARG A 9 24.26 3.06 43.68
C ARG A 9 24.32 2.87 42.16
N PHE A 10 23.24 2.36 41.57
CA PHE A 10 23.06 2.40 40.13
C PHE A 10 23.08 3.86 39.69
N ASP A 11 24.17 4.26 39.03
CA ASP A 11 24.26 5.56 38.38
C ASP A 11 23.11 5.64 37.37
N GLY A 12 22.28 6.69 37.43
CA GLY A 12 21.04 6.79 36.64
C GLY A 12 21.28 6.67 35.14
N LYS A 13 22.52 6.91 34.69
CA LYS A 13 22.99 6.71 33.31
C LYS A 13 23.18 5.23 32.93
N ALA A 14 23.59 4.37 33.86
CA ALA A 14 23.84 2.95 33.62
C ALA A 14 22.55 2.13 33.41
N VAL A 15 21.42 2.59 33.98
CA VAL A 15 20.10 1.94 33.81
C VAL A 15 19.33 2.54 32.63
N THR A 16 19.49 3.83 32.34
CA THR A 16 18.78 4.50 31.24
C THR A 16 19.27 4.07 29.85
N VAL A 17 20.56 3.82 29.69
CA VAL A 17 21.12 3.34 28.41
C VAL A 17 20.52 1.99 27.98
N PRO A 18 20.55 0.90 28.77
CA PRO A 18 19.95 -0.37 28.37
C PRO A 18 18.42 -0.27 28.23
N LEU A 19 17.75 0.55 29.03
CA LEU A 19 16.31 0.79 28.91
C LEU A 19 15.97 1.47 27.57
N THR A 20 16.77 2.43 27.14
CA THR A 20 16.57 3.15 25.87
C THR A 20 16.85 2.23 24.68
N VAL A 21 17.89 1.40 24.75
CA VAL A 21 18.19 0.40 23.73
C VAL A 21 17.06 -0.62 23.62
N THR A 22 16.56 -1.13 24.74
CA THR A 22 15.46 -2.11 24.76
C THR A 22 14.17 -1.47 24.25
N ALA A 23 13.87 -0.24 24.64
CA ALA A 23 12.71 0.50 24.13
C ALA A 23 12.81 0.77 22.63
N PHE A 24 14.00 1.08 22.12
CA PHE A 24 14.23 1.27 20.68
C PHE A 24 14.03 -0.03 19.89
N ILE A 25 14.60 -1.14 20.35
CA ILE A 25 14.41 -2.46 19.72
C ILE A 25 12.94 -2.86 19.75
N ALA A 26 12.26 -2.67 20.89
CA ALA A 26 10.83 -2.93 21.02
C ALA A 26 10.00 -2.05 20.07
N ALA A 27 10.35 -0.77 19.91
CA ALA A 27 9.68 0.12 18.98
C ALA A 27 9.88 -0.30 17.52
N VAL A 28 11.10 -0.69 17.12
CA VAL A 28 11.36 -1.20 15.76
C VAL A 28 10.62 -2.51 15.53
N TRP A 29 10.58 -3.39 16.52
CA TRP A 29 9.86 -4.67 16.43
C TRP A 29 8.34 -4.46 16.36
N ALA A 30 7.80 -3.54 17.15
CA ALA A 30 6.40 -3.12 17.08
C ALA A 30 6.07 -2.48 15.72
N LEU A 31 6.96 -1.66 15.17
CA LEU A 31 6.78 -1.07 13.85
C LEU A 31 6.82 -2.12 12.74
N LYS A 32 7.70 -3.12 12.86
CA LYS A 32 7.75 -4.28 11.96
C LYS A 32 6.48 -5.13 12.08
N ALA A 33 5.97 -5.37 13.28
CA ALA A 33 4.71 -6.07 13.49
C ALA A 33 3.53 -5.27 12.91
N ALA A 34 3.58 -3.94 13.02
CA ALA A 34 2.59 -3.04 12.44
C ALA A 34 2.74 -2.86 10.92
N SER A 35 3.72 -3.50 10.26
CA SER A 35 3.95 -3.36 8.81
C SER A 35 2.71 -3.70 7.99
N ILE A 36 1.88 -4.64 8.48
CA ILE A 36 0.62 -5.03 7.85
C ILE A 36 -0.37 -3.87 7.71
N VAL A 37 -0.27 -2.84 8.57
CA VAL A 37 -1.11 -1.63 8.53
C VAL A 37 -0.34 -0.43 7.99
N THR A 38 0.93 -0.27 8.37
CA THR A 38 1.72 0.91 7.96
C THR A 38 2.05 0.92 6.47
N VAL A 39 2.21 -0.25 5.82
CA VAL A 39 2.44 -0.32 4.37
C VAL A 39 1.21 0.15 3.58
N PRO A 40 -0.01 -0.39 3.79
CA PRO A 40 -1.23 0.15 3.19
C PRO A 40 -1.45 1.64 3.47
N LEU A 41 -1.12 2.10 4.69
CA LEU A 41 -1.25 3.51 5.07
C LEU A 41 -0.26 4.42 4.31
N ALA A 42 0.99 3.99 4.13
CA ALA A 42 1.97 4.73 3.35
C ALA A 42 1.56 4.80 1.87
N CYS A 43 1.09 3.68 1.31
CA CYS A 43 0.56 3.64 -0.05
C CYS A 43 -0.67 4.55 -0.22
N SER A 44 -1.57 4.57 0.75
CA SER A 44 -2.77 5.41 0.68
C SER A 44 -2.45 6.90 0.80
N LEU A 45 -1.45 7.27 1.62
CA LEU A 45 -0.92 8.64 1.64
C LEU A 45 -0.34 9.06 0.29
N TYR A 46 0.45 8.21 -0.34
CA TYR A 46 1.00 8.48 -1.66
C TYR A 46 -0.11 8.63 -2.71
N LEU A 47 -1.05 7.70 -2.74
CA LEU A 47 -2.21 7.77 -3.64
C LEU A 47 -3.08 9.00 -3.35
N ALA A 48 -3.26 9.38 -2.09
CA ALA A 48 -4.02 10.56 -1.71
C ALA A 48 -3.42 11.83 -2.34
N VAL A 49 -2.10 11.98 -2.26
CA VAL A 49 -1.38 13.10 -2.90
C VAL A 49 -1.54 13.07 -4.41
N LEU A 50 -1.46 11.87 -5.02
CA LEU A 50 -1.51 11.69 -6.46
C LEU A 50 -2.91 11.90 -7.06
N VAL A 51 -3.96 11.50 -6.34
CA VAL A 51 -5.37 11.63 -6.75
C VAL A 51 -5.91 13.03 -6.46
N ARG A 52 -5.31 13.77 -5.53
CA ARG A 52 -5.72 15.13 -5.17
C ARG A 52 -5.94 16.10 -6.35
N PRO A 53 -5.04 16.25 -7.34
CA PRO A 53 -5.29 17.15 -8.47
C PRO A 53 -6.55 16.75 -9.26
N LEU A 54 -6.83 15.45 -9.37
CA LEU A 54 -8.05 14.94 -9.99
C LEU A 54 -9.29 15.31 -9.16
N GLN A 55 -9.22 15.13 -7.83
CA GLN A 55 -10.29 15.54 -6.92
C GLN A 55 -10.57 17.05 -6.99
N GLU A 56 -9.53 17.90 -7.04
CA GLU A 56 -9.70 19.34 -7.15
C GLU A 56 -10.33 19.75 -8.49
N ARG A 57 -9.99 19.07 -9.60
CA ARG A 57 -10.65 19.29 -10.90
C ARG A 57 -12.14 18.93 -10.85
N ILE A 58 -12.47 17.80 -10.23
CA ILE A 58 -13.86 17.36 -10.03
C ILE A 58 -14.62 18.38 -9.15
N GLN A 59 -14.05 18.79 -8.01
CA GLN A 59 -14.70 19.74 -7.09
C GLN A 59 -14.96 21.11 -7.73
N ARG A 60 -14.14 21.55 -8.69
CA ARG A 60 -14.39 22.82 -9.41
C ARG A 60 -15.61 22.74 -10.33
N ALA A 61 -15.93 21.55 -10.85
CA ALA A 61 -17.10 21.35 -11.70
C ALA A 61 -18.41 21.18 -10.89
N LEU A 62 -18.32 20.90 -9.57
CA LEU A 62 -19.49 20.67 -8.72
C LEU A 62 -19.90 21.89 -7.88
N PRO A 63 -21.21 22.15 -7.72
CA PRO A 63 -21.73 23.18 -6.81
C PRO A 63 -21.32 22.91 -5.35
N ARG A 64 -21.08 23.98 -4.57
CA ARG A 64 -20.64 23.93 -3.16
C ARG A 64 -21.45 22.98 -2.26
N ARG A 65 -22.76 22.83 -2.50
CA ARG A 65 -23.66 21.94 -1.74
C ARG A 65 -23.39 20.45 -1.96
N ILE A 66 -22.72 20.08 -3.06
CA ILE A 66 -22.52 18.68 -3.49
C ILE A 66 -21.04 18.27 -3.36
N ARG A 67 -20.20 19.05 -2.67
CA ARG A 67 -18.76 18.72 -2.50
C ARG A 67 -18.52 17.36 -1.83
N TRP A 68 -19.43 16.90 -0.98
CA TRP A 68 -19.35 15.55 -0.39
C TRP A 68 -19.45 14.44 -1.44
N LEU A 69 -20.19 14.66 -2.52
CA LEU A 69 -20.29 13.72 -3.63
C LEU A 69 -18.98 13.56 -4.39
N SER A 70 -18.09 14.55 -4.34
CA SER A 70 -16.75 14.44 -4.96
C SER A 70 -15.92 13.34 -4.31
N LEU A 71 -16.08 13.06 -3.02
CA LEU A 71 -15.36 11.97 -2.35
C LEU A 71 -15.88 10.61 -2.82
N ILE A 72 -17.21 10.45 -2.87
CA ILE A 72 -17.86 9.25 -3.39
C ILE A 72 -17.46 9.03 -4.86
N LEU A 73 -17.42 10.09 -5.67
CA LEU A 73 -17.02 10.00 -7.07
C LEU A 73 -15.55 9.59 -7.22
N VAL A 74 -14.63 10.15 -6.43
CA VAL A 74 -13.22 9.77 -6.46
C VAL A 74 -13.02 8.33 -6.00
N PHE A 75 -13.71 7.91 -4.94
CA PHE A 75 -13.70 6.51 -4.51
C PHE A 75 -14.24 5.58 -5.61
N LEU A 76 -15.36 5.94 -6.24
CA LEU A 76 -15.97 5.16 -7.31
C LEU A 76 -15.06 5.09 -8.56
N VAL A 77 -14.37 6.17 -8.91
CA VAL A 77 -13.36 6.17 -9.97
C VAL A 77 -12.19 5.25 -9.61
N GLY A 78 -11.69 5.33 -8.37
CA GLY A 78 -10.60 4.45 -7.90
C GLY A 78 -10.98 2.98 -7.93
N VAL A 79 -12.16 2.64 -7.40
CA VAL A 79 -12.72 1.28 -7.44
C VAL A 79 -12.97 0.85 -8.89
N GLY A 80 -13.50 1.74 -9.73
CA GLY A 80 -13.76 1.47 -11.15
C GLY A 80 -12.48 1.14 -11.92
N VAL A 81 -11.42 1.91 -11.72
CA VAL A 81 -10.10 1.62 -12.33
C VAL A 81 -9.54 0.28 -11.82
N ALA A 82 -9.59 0.03 -10.51
CA ALA A 82 -9.13 -1.23 -9.94
C ALA A 82 -9.95 -2.43 -10.48
N ALA A 83 -11.27 -2.30 -10.58
CA ALA A 83 -12.17 -3.32 -11.11
C ALA A 83 -11.94 -3.55 -12.61
N LEU A 84 -11.68 -2.50 -13.39
CA LEU A 84 -11.34 -2.62 -14.81
C LEU A 84 -10.04 -3.39 -15.01
N LEU A 85 -9.00 -3.07 -14.24
CA LEU A 85 -7.73 -3.79 -14.30
C LEU A 85 -7.89 -5.25 -13.88
N ALA A 86 -8.56 -5.50 -12.75
CA ALA A 86 -8.85 -6.85 -12.29
C ALA A 86 -9.70 -7.63 -13.30
N GLY A 87 -10.69 -6.98 -13.91
CA GLY A 87 -11.55 -7.55 -14.95
C GLY A 87 -10.79 -7.89 -16.23
N LEU A 88 -9.86 -7.05 -16.67
CA LEU A 88 -8.99 -7.34 -17.83
C LEU A 88 -8.10 -8.55 -17.57
N ILE A 89 -7.48 -8.60 -16.38
CA ILE A 89 -6.65 -9.75 -15.99
C ILE A 89 -7.51 -11.01 -15.90
N TRP A 90 -8.68 -10.92 -15.27
CA TRP A 90 -9.64 -12.03 -15.17
C TRP A 90 -10.08 -12.51 -16.55
N ALA A 91 -10.45 -11.60 -17.46
CA ALA A 91 -10.85 -11.94 -18.81
C ALA A 91 -9.73 -12.68 -19.54
N ALA A 92 -8.50 -12.16 -19.49
CA ALA A 92 -7.33 -12.84 -20.06
C ALA A 92 -7.18 -14.26 -19.48
N LEU A 93 -7.30 -14.40 -18.15
CA LEU A 93 -7.16 -15.68 -17.47
C LEU A 93 -8.28 -16.67 -17.81
N ALA A 94 -9.52 -16.20 -17.93
CA ALA A 94 -10.68 -16.99 -18.32
C ALA A 94 -10.57 -17.46 -19.79
N LEU A 95 -10.06 -16.60 -20.68
CA LEU A 95 -9.73 -16.95 -22.06
C LEU A 95 -8.64 -18.04 -22.12
N LEU A 96 -7.62 -17.94 -21.27
CA LEU A 96 -6.61 -18.99 -21.15
C LEU A 96 -7.20 -20.29 -20.58
N GLN A 97 -7.97 -20.25 -19.50
CA GLN A 97 -8.53 -21.48 -18.90
C GLN A 97 -9.54 -22.18 -19.80
N SER A 98 -10.32 -21.45 -20.59
CA SER A 98 -11.31 -22.05 -21.51
C SER A 98 -10.67 -22.68 -22.74
N LYS A 99 -9.56 -22.10 -23.25
CA LYS A 99 -8.88 -22.60 -24.46
C LYS A 99 -7.67 -23.49 -24.18
N ALA A 100 -7.05 -23.41 -23.01
CA ALA A 100 -5.83 -24.15 -22.71
C ALA A 100 -6.02 -25.67 -22.58
N PRO A 101 -7.01 -26.21 -21.84
CA PRO A 101 -7.11 -27.66 -21.60
C PRO A 101 -7.17 -28.51 -22.88
N PRO A 102 -8.05 -28.21 -23.87
CA PRO A 102 -8.11 -29.03 -25.08
C PRO A 102 -6.87 -28.88 -25.97
N TYR A 103 -6.26 -27.69 -26.02
CA TYR A 103 -5.02 -27.47 -26.77
C TYR A 103 -3.82 -28.17 -26.12
N VAL A 104 -3.74 -28.15 -24.79
CA VAL A 104 -2.70 -28.86 -24.02
C VAL A 104 -2.79 -30.35 -24.25
N GLU A 105 -3.99 -30.94 -24.22
CA GLU A 105 -4.14 -32.38 -24.42
C GLU A 105 -3.80 -32.79 -25.86
N THR A 106 -4.22 -31.99 -26.83
CA THR A 106 -3.87 -32.21 -28.24
C THR A 106 -2.36 -32.11 -28.45
N LEU A 107 -1.71 -31.12 -27.83
CA LEU A 107 -0.26 -30.92 -27.92
C LEU A 107 0.51 -32.06 -27.23
N LYS A 108 0.06 -32.52 -26.05
CA LYS A 108 0.60 -33.71 -25.37
C LYS A 108 0.49 -34.96 -26.23
N MET A 109 -0.63 -35.16 -26.93
CA MET A 109 -0.79 -36.27 -27.86
C MET A 109 0.19 -36.20 -29.03
N HIS A 110 0.29 -35.06 -29.72
CA HIS A 110 1.24 -34.91 -30.84
C HIS A 110 2.68 -35.11 -30.38
N TRP A 111 3.02 -34.61 -29.19
CA TRP A 111 4.35 -34.78 -28.61
C TRP A 111 4.66 -36.24 -28.25
N ARG A 112 3.68 -36.99 -27.72
CA ARG A 112 3.81 -38.44 -27.50
C ARG A 112 4.03 -39.20 -28.79
N THR A 113 3.31 -38.86 -29.85
CA THR A 113 3.50 -39.49 -31.18
C THR A 113 4.89 -39.21 -31.76
N LEU A 114 5.39 -37.98 -31.61
CA LEU A 114 6.75 -37.59 -32.03
C LEU A 114 7.83 -38.36 -31.24
N VAL A 115 7.65 -38.51 -29.92
CA VAL A 115 8.58 -39.25 -29.07
C VAL A 115 8.55 -40.76 -29.36
N ALA A 116 7.38 -41.34 -29.64
CA ALA A 116 7.28 -42.75 -30.05
C ALA A 116 8.02 -43.02 -31.37
N TRP A 117 7.78 -42.19 -32.38
CA TRP A 117 8.44 -42.30 -33.69
C TRP A 117 9.96 -42.11 -33.63
N THR A 118 10.44 -41.25 -32.72
CA THR A 118 11.89 -41.05 -32.53
C THR A 118 12.54 -42.12 -31.65
N GLY A 119 11.80 -42.70 -30.71
CA GLY A 119 12.24 -43.85 -29.91
C GLY A 119 12.50 -45.08 -30.78
N GLU A 120 11.65 -45.33 -31.78
CA GLU A 120 11.86 -46.37 -32.80
C GLU A 120 13.13 -46.16 -33.64
N ARG A 121 13.65 -44.92 -33.68
CA ARG A 121 14.90 -44.56 -34.38
C ARG A 121 16.12 -44.44 -33.45
N GLY A 122 15.99 -44.84 -32.18
CA GLY A 122 17.09 -44.86 -31.21
C GLY A 122 17.48 -43.50 -30.63
N LEU A 123 16.64 -42.47 -30.76
CA LEU A 123 16.88 -41.14 -30.18
C LEU A 123 16.25 -41.04 -28.78
N PRO A 124 17.00 -40.67 -27.73
CA PRO A 124 16.51 -40.61 -26.35
C PRO A 124 15.73 -39.31 -26.07
N LEU A 125 14.56 -39.14 -26.70
CA LEU A 125 13.70 -37.97 -26.49
C LEU A 125 12.67 -38.14 -25.36
N GLY A 126 12.58 -39.33 -24.76
CA GLY A 126 11.66 -39.63 -23.66
C GLY A 126 11.84 -38.73 -22.44
N GLU A 127 13.09 -38.43 -22.05
CA GLU A 127 13.38 -37.56 -20.89
C GLU A 127 12.89 -36.11 -21.10
N ASN A 128 12.83 -35.64 -22.35
CA ASN A 128 12.29 -34.33 -22.67
C ASN A 128 10.76 -34.28 -22.61
N LEU A 129 10.07 -35.43 -22.70
CA LEU A 129 8.62 -35.53 -22.61
C LEU A 129 8.11 -35.29 -21.19
N ASP A 130 8.79 -35.84 -20.19
CA ASP A 130 8.49 -35.60 -18.78
C ASP A 130 8.78 -34.15 -18.40
N ARG A 131 9.91 -33.60 -18.89
CA ARG A 131 10.25 -32.18 -18.70
C ARG A 131 9.20 -31.24 -19.32
N PHE A 132 8.74 -31.54 -20.54
CA PHE A 132 7.72 -30.75 -21.24
C PHE A 132 6.36 -30.80 -20.53
N THR A 133 5.93 -32.00 -20.14
CA THR A 133 4.65 -32.21 -19.43
C THR A 133 4.66 -31.49 -18.08
N GLY A 134 5.75 -31.62 -17.33
CA GLY A 134 5.93 -30.91 -16.05
C GLY A 134 6.02 -29.38 -16.20
N MET A 135 6.57 -28.87 -17.30
CA MET A 135 6.57 -27.42 -17.58
C MET A 135 5.14 -26.89 -17.80
N ILE A 136 4.31 -27.63 -18.55
CA ILE A 136 2.91 -27.25 -18.79
C ILE A 136 2.10 -27.25 -17.49
N GLU A 137 2.26 -28.28 -16.66
CA GLU A 137 1.57 -28.37 -15.37
C GLU A 137 1.97 -27.24 -14.43
N ARG A 138 3.25 -26.87 -14.40
CA ARG A 138 3.73 -25.69 -13.66
C ARG A 138 3.11 -24.40 -14.18
N LEU A 139 3.02 -24.22 -15.50
CA LEU A 139 2.40 -23.04 -16.11
C LEU A 139 0.90 -22.94 -15.77
N LEU A 140 0.17 -24.06 -15.82
CA LEU A 140 -1.22 -24.12 -15.38
C LEU A 140 -1.37 -23.81 -13.89
N GLY A 141 -0.45 -24.31 -13.05
CA GLY A 141 -0.38 -23.99 -11.63
C GLY A 141 -0.10 -22.50 -11.35
N ILE A 142 0.76 -21.86 -12.15
CA ILE A 142 0.99 -20.41 -12.06
C ILE A 142 -0.30 -19.65 -12.41
N VAL A 143 -0.98 -20.05 -13.48
CA VAL A 143 -2.26 -19.45 -13.91
C VAL A 143 -3.32 -19.55 -12.81
N THR A 144 -3.49 -20.73 -12.19
CA THR A 144 -4.47 -20.90 -11.09
C THR A 144 -4.06 -20.16 -9.82
N SER A 145 -2.76 -20.17 -9.47
CA SER A 145 -2.27 -19.41 -8.32
C SER A 145 -2.40 -17.89 -8.49
N ALA A 146 -2.27 -17.38 -9.73
CA ALA A 146 -2.49 -15.98 -10.05
C ALA A 146 -3.96 -15.57 -9.77
N VAL A 147 -4.94 -16.42 -10.13
CA VAL A 147 -6.36 -16.22 -9.78
C VAL A 147 -6.51 -16.01 -8.27
N VAL A 148 -5.97 -16.95 -7.48
CA VAL A 148 -6.11 -16.95 -6.02
C VAL A 148 -5.39 -15.74 -5.40
N SER A 149 -4.23 -15.37 -5.94
CA SER A 149 -3.45 -14.23 -5.46
C SER A 149 -4.17 -12.89 -5.70
N ILE A 150 -4.80 -12.72 -6.87
CA ILE A 150 -5.62 -11.54 -7.18
C ILE A 150 -6.78 -11.42 -6.20
N TRP A 151 -7.47 -12.53 -5.91
CA TRP A 151 -8.57 -12.56 -4.96
C TRP A 151 -8.11 -12.17 -3.54
N SER A 152 -6.98 -12.72 -3.09
CA SER A 152 -6.43 -12.41 -1.76
C SER A 152 -5.99 -10.94 -1.61
N SER A 153 -5.55 -10.32 -2.72
CA SER A 153 -5.10 -8.92 -2.73
C SER A 153 -6.26 -7.91 -2.70
N PHE A 154 -7.49 -8.37 -2.96
CA PHE A 154 -8.67 -7.51 -3.02
C PHE A 154 -8.90 -6.75 -1.70
N ALA A 155 -8.80 -7.44 -0.56
CA ALA A 155 -8.97 -6.81 0.75
C ALA A 155 -7.95 -5.69 1.00
N LEU A 156 -6.69 -5.88 0.57
CA LEU A 156 -5.62 -4.90 0.70
C LEU A 156 -5.87 -3.69 -0.21
N ILE A 157 -6.30 -3.90 -1.45
CA ILE A 157 -6.66 -2.82 -2.38
C ILE A 157 -7.82 -2.00 -1.81
N VAL A 158 -8.88 -2.66 -1.32
CA VAL A 158 -10.02 -2.00 -0.69
C VAL A 158 -9.59 -1.20 0.52
N LEU A 159 -8.74 -1.76 1.38
CA LEU A 159 -8.19 -1.06 2.55
C LEU A 159 -7.39 0.19 2.13
N ILE A 160 -6.51 0.08 1.13
CA ILE A 160 -5.75 1.22 0.61
C ILE A 160 -6.69 2.30 0.07
N LEU A 161 -7.69 1.94 -0.74
CA LEU A 161 -8.66 2.89 -1.29
C LEU A 161 -9.50 3.57 -0.20
N PHE A 162 -9.89 2.80 0.81
CA PHE A 162 -10.63 3.31 1.97
C PHE A 162 -9.78 4.31 2.77
N LEU A 163 -8.54 3.94 3.13
CA LEU A 163 -7.60 4.84 3.80
C LEU A 163 -7.31 6.09 2.98
N THR A 164 -7.17 5.95 1.66
CA THR A 164 -6.96 7.07 0.73
C THR A 164 -8.15 8.04 0.82
N THR A 165 -9.37 7.51 0.88
CA THR A 165 -10.60 8.30 0.97
C THR A 165 -10.70 9.03 2.32
N LEU A 166 -10.39 8.35 3.42
CA LEU A 166 -10.35 8.98 4.74
C LEU A 166 -9.31 10.10 4.80
N LEU A 167 -8.12 9.88 4.26
CA LEU A 167 -7.07 10.90 4.17
C LEU A 167 -7.52 12.10 3.32
N LEU A 168 -8.20 11.86 2.20
CA LEU A 168 -8.76 12.93 1.36
C LEU A 168 -9.87 13.71 2.07
N LEU A 169 -10.69 13.04 2.89
CA LEU A 169 -11.73 13.66 3.69
C LEU A 169 -11.11 14.58 4.76
N GLU A 170 -10.21 14.01 5.56
CA GLU A 170 -9.57 14.70 6.68
C GLU A 170 -8.64 15.84 6.21
N TRP A 171 -8.03 15.72 5.04
CA TRP A 171 -7.22 16.78 4.44
C TRP A 171 -7.95 18.13 4.31
N ASN A 172 -9.26 18.11 4.02
CA ASN A 172 -10.03 19.36 3.91
C ASN A 172 -10.14 20.07 5.27
N GLU A 173 -10.30 19.31 6.35
CA GLU A 173 -10.37 19.84 7.72
C GLU A 173 -8.99 20.30 8.20
N TRP A 174 -7.94 19.52 7.91
CA TRP A 174 -6.56 19.91 8.23
C TRP A 174 -6.17 21.21 7.53
N ARG A 175 -6.59 21.40 6.28
CA ARG A 175 -6.35 22.64 5.54
C ARG A 175 -7.10 23.83 6.14
N GLN A 176 -8.28 23.63 6.72
CA GLN A 176 -9.02 24.68 7.44
C GLN A 176 -8.32 25.01 8.75
N LYS A 177 -8.04 24.01 9.60
CA LYS A 177 -7.31 24.18 10.87
C LYS A 177 -5.94 24.83 10.67
N ALA A 178 -5.18 24.43 9.64
CA ALA A 178 -3.89 25.03 9.33
C ALA A 178 -4.01 26.50 8.87
N ARG A 179 -5.07 26.86 8.16
CA ARG A 179 -5.35 28.26 7.78
C ARG A 179 -5.70 29.08 9.01
N ASP A 180 -6.58 28.58 9.85
CA ASP A 180 -7.05 29.29 11.04
C ASP A 180 -5.89 29.53 12.03
N ALA A 181 -5.07 28.51 12.29
CA ALA A 181 -3.86 28.64 13.11
C ALA A 181 -2.82 29.62 12.51
N SER A 182 -2.70 29.67 11.17
CA SER A 182 -1.77 30.59 10.51
C SER A 182 -2.23 32.06 10.54
N LEU A 183 -3.55 32.30 10.54
CA LEU A 183 -4.14 33.63 10.63
C LEU A 183 -4.05 34.18 12.05
N GLU A 184 -4.29 33.34 13.06
CA GLU A 184 -4.17 33.71 14.47
C GLU A 184 -2.73 34.10 14.85
N SER A 185 -1.74 33.35 14.36
CA SER A 185 -0.31 33.63 14.60
C SER A 185 0.22 34.88 13.87
N ARG A 186 -0.35 35.24 12.71
CA ARG A 186 -0.02 36.50 12.03
C ARG A 186 -0.69 37.70 12.69
N SER A 187 -1.94 37.56 13.11
CA SER A 187 -2.69 38.63 13.77
C SER A 187 -2.07 39.01 15.11
N THR A 188 -1.70 38.03 15.93
CA THR A 188 -0.99 38.26 17.21
C THR A 188 0.37 38.92 17.03
N ARG A 189 1.15 38.54 16.01
CA ARG A 189 2.43 39.18 15.70
C ARG A 189 2.28 40.60 15.16
N ALA A 190 1.28 40.85 14.31
CA ALA A 190 1.00 42.19 13.81
C ALA A 190 0.52 43.13 14.93
N LEU A 191 -0.35 42.64 15.82
CA LEU A 191 -0.83 43.40 16.98
C LEU A 191 0.29 43.65 18.00
N ALA A 192 1.18 42.68 18.25
CA ALA A 192 2.34 42.86 19.11
C ALA A 192 3.33 43.90 18.56
N ALA A 193 3.56 43.91 17.23
CA ALA A 193 4.41 44.91 16.60
C ALA A 193 3.81 46.33 16.68
N ILE A 194 2.49 46.47 16.56
CA ILE A 194 1.80 47.76 16.70
C ILE A 194 1.86 48.26 18.15
N ASP A 195 1.70 47.37 19.15
CA ASP A 195 1.79 47.74 20.56
C ASP A 195 3.21 48.17 20.96
N ASP A 196 4.24 47.52 20.42
CA ASP A 196 5.65 47.89 20.66
C ASP A 196 6.02 49.25 20.03
N ILE A 197 5.54 49.53 18.81
CA ILE A 197 5.73 50.83 18.16
C ILE A 197 4.98 51.93 18.92
N SER A 198 3.74 51.67 19.36
CA SER A 198 2.93 52.62 20.13
C SER A 198 3.60 52.98 21.47
N LYS A 199 4.17 51.99 22.17
CA LYS A 199 4.94 52.21 23.40
C LYS A 199 6.17 53.09 23.18
N ARG A 200 6.90 52.88 22.09
CA ARG A 200 8.07 53.72 21.74
C ARG A 200 7.71 55.16 21.38
N VAL A 201 6.58 55.38 20.73
CA VAL A 201 6.12 56.73 20.37
C VAL A 201 5.59 57.48 21.59
N ARG A 202 4.99 56.80 22.57
CA ARG A 202 4.49 57.42 23.81
C ARG A 202 5.59 57.75 24.82
N SER A 203 6.78 57.17 24.69
CA SER A 203 7.92 57.43 25.60
C SER A 203 8.83 58.60 25.18
N HIS A 204 8.48 59.31 24.10
CA HIS A 204 9.14 60.52 23.61
C HIS A 204 8.16 61.69 23.66
#